data_AF-A0AAV0P9V3-F1
#
_entry.id   AF-A0AAV0P9V3-F1
#
_cell.length_a   1.000
_cell.length_b   1.000
_cell.length_c   1.000
_cell.angle_alpha   90.00
_cell.angle_beta   90.00
_cell.angle_gamma   90.00
#
_symmetry.space_group_name_H-M   'P 1'
#
loop_
_entity.id
_entity.type
_entity.pdbx_description
1 polymer ?
#
loop_
_entity_poly.entity_id
_entity_poly.type
_entity_poly.pdbx_seq_one_letter_code
_entity_poly.pdbx_strand_id
1 'polypeptide(L)'
;MEIELEQGWEIIERGITRLKNILEGLPEPKFSSANYMELYTTVHTMCTQKAPHDYSQQLYDRYRESIEDYINSMVLPSLREKHDEFLPRELVKRWANHKVLVRWLSHIFHYLDREFIPRRSLLPLREVGFICFRNLVYHAFYRDLRVSVLSLIDQEREGEEIDRALLKNVVDIFVEIGTGQMDYYVHDFEAAMLRATVAYYSGKASNWIQEDSCPDYLLKVEECLRSEKDRVSRYLHPSSEPKLLEKVQNELLSVHGIQLLTKEHSGFHVLLRDDQVDDLSRMFRLFSRLPHRLQLVSNMFWQHVTDEFPGLVQRAKDAARNNTVFDMENEIGLLEVKYQAYVNGCFENHTLFQEALETAIRLGTFTFYVLIDCDVNMVITTDVKLSAEM
;
A
#
# COMPACT_ATOMS: atom_id res chain seq x y z
N MET A 1 -58.73 7.74 -13.25
CA MET A 1 -58.58 9.18 -13.54
C MET A 1 -57.21 9.32 -14.15
N GLU A 2 -57.12 9.78 -15.40
CA GLU A 2 -55.84 10.01 -16.07
C GLU A 2 -55.25 11.31 -15.52
N ILE A 3 -53.96 11.30 -15.22
CA ILE A 3 -53.17 12.42 -14.71
C ILE A 3 -52.29 12.88 -15.87
N GLU A 4 -52.40 14.16 -16.23
CA GLU A 4 -51.55 14.80 -17.23
C GLU A 4 -50.10 14.89 -16.73
N LEU A 5 -49.14 14.89 -17.67
CA LEU A 5 -47.71 14.90 -17.36
C LEU A 5 -47.33 16.04 -16.38
N GLU A 6 -47.73 17.27 -16.68
CA GLU A 6 -47.35 18.44 -15.88
C GLU A 6 -48.00 18.43 -14.49
N GLN A 7 -49.26 17.99 -14.41
CA GLN A 7 -49.97 17.90 -13.13
C GLN A 7 -49.34 16.84 -12.22
N GLY A 8 -49.02 15.67 -12.78
CA GLY A 8 -48.36 14.60 -12.02
C GLY A 8 -46.94 14.98 -11.62
N TRP A 9 -46.20 15.64 -12.53
CA TRP A 9 -44.85 16.11 -12.27
C TRP A 9 -44.81 17.16 -11.17
N GLU A 10 -45.75 18.10 -11.12
CA GLU A 10 -45.81 19.11 -10.06
C GLU A 10 -45.92 18.48 -8.65
N ILE A 11 -46.69 17.40 -8.52
CA ILE A 11 -46.79 16.64 -7.27
C ILE A 11 -45.44 16.01 -6.91
N ILE A 12 -44.79 15.37 -7.89
CA ILE A 12 -43.50 14.72 -7.72
C ILE A 12 -42.42 15.74 -7.35
N GLU A 13 -42.33 16.84 -8.09
CA GLU A 13 -41.36 17.92 -7.92
C GLU A 13 -41.46 18.59 -6.55
N ARG A 14 -42.67 18.79 -6.01
CA ARG A 14 -42.85 19.26 -4.62
C ARG A 14 -42.21 18.28 -3.62
N GLY A 15 -42.39 16.98 -3.83
CA GLY A 15 -41.74 15.95 -3.04
C GLY A 15 -40.21 15.99 -3.15
N ILE A 16 -39.69 16.10 -4.36
CA ILE A 16 -38.24 16.18 -4.61
C ILE A 16 -37.66 17.45 -3.97
N THR A 17 -38.29 18.62 -4.14
CA THR A 17 -37.85 19.89 -3.56
C THR A 17 -37.80 19.84 -2.05
N ARG A 18 -38.83 19.27 -1.41
CA ARG A 18 -38.84 19.05 0.04
C ARG A 18 -37.67 18.15 0.48
N LEU A 19 -37.36 17.11 -0.28
CA LEU A 19 -36.21 16.25 0.01
C LEU A 19 -34.88 17.01 -0.15
N LYS A 20 -34.72 17.80 -1.22
CA LYS A 20 -33.54 18.67 -1.41
C LYS A 20 -33.37 19.61 -0.21
N ASN A 21 -34.43 20.28 0.23
CA ASN A 21 -34.42 21.17 1.38
C ASN A 21 -33.99 20.47 2.68
N ILE A 22 -34.51 19.26 2.95
CA ILE A 22 -34.10 18.45 4.12
C ILE A 22 -32.59 18.13 4.08
N LEU A 23 -32.06 17.76 2.91
CA LEU A 23 -30.64 17.44 2.74
C LEU A 23 -29.74 18.67 2.94
N GLU A 24 -30.24 19.85 2.59
CA GLU A 24 -29.57 21.14 2.83
C GLU A 24 -29.77 21.67 4.27
N GLY A 25 -30.51 20.96 5.13
CA GLY A 25 -30.77 21.37 6.50
C GLY A 25 -31.77 22.52 6.63
N LEU A 26 -32.55 22.80 5.59
CA LEU A 26 -33.63 23.78 5.63
C LEU A 26 -34.83 23.22 6.41
N PRO A 27 -35.60 24.08 7.10
CA PRO A 27 -36.73 23.65 7.92
C PRO A 27 -37.86 23.08 7.06
N GLU A 28 -38.02 21.77 7.11
CA GLU A 28 -39.06 21.02 6.40
C GLU A 28 -39.69 19.99 7.34
N PRO A 29 -41.00 19.67 7.20
CA PRO A 29 -41.59 18.59 7.93
C PRO A 29 -40.96 17.27 7.50
N LYS A 30 -40.82 16.31 8.42
CA LYS A 30 -40.34 14.96 8.10
C LYS A 30 -41.28 14.26 7.12
N PHE A 31 -40.72 13.50 6.17
CA PHE A 31 -41.52 12.68 5.26
C PHE A 31 -42.36 11.67 6.05
N SER A 32 -43.68 11.73 5.87
CA SER A 32 -44.60 10.73 6.40
C SER A 32 -44.77 9.57 5.41
N SER A 33 -45.22 8.42 5.90
CA SER A 33 -45.60 7.30 5.03
C SER A 33 -46.68 7.71 4.02
N ALA A 34 -47.59 8.62 4.39
CA ALA A 34 -48.59 9.15 3.49
C ALA A 34 -47.96 9.94 2.33
N ASN A 35 -46.96 10.78 2.60
CA ASN A 35 -46.25 11.52 1.54
C ASN A 35 -45.50 10.59 0.59
N TYR A 36 -44.85 9.55 1.12
CA TYR A 36 -44.21 8.54 0.27
C TYR A 36 -45.24 7.83 -0.61
N MET A 37 -46.36 7.38 -0.03
CA MET A 37 -47.42 6.68 -0.76
C MET A 37 -48.04 7.56 -1.85
N GLU A 38 -48.24 8.85 -1.59
CA GLU A 38 -48.71 9.82 -2.58
C GLU A 38 -47.76 9.89 -3.77
N LEU A 39 -46.46 10.12 -3.53
CA LEU A 39 -45.46 10.22 -4.60
C LEU A 39 -45.34 8.92 -5.41
N TYR A 40 -45.25 7.78 -4.72
CA TYR A 40 -45.16 6.47 -5.37
C TYR A 40 -46.41 6.16 -6.19
N THR A 41 -47.60 6.44 -5.65
CA THR A 41 -48.88 6.18 -6.35
C THR A 41 -49.01 7.08 -7.58
N THR A 42 -48.57 8.34 -7.51
CA THR A 42 -48.54 9.25 -8.65
C THR A 42 -47.64 8.70 -9.75
N VAL A 43 -46.39 8.33 -9.44
CA VAL A 43 -45.47 7.73 -10.43
C VAL A 43 -46.07 6.44 -11.03
N HIS A 44 -46.56 5.54 -10.17
CA HIS A 44 -47.17 4.29 -10.63
C HIS A 44 -48.35 4.55 -11.57
N THR A 45 -49.22 5.50 -11.24
CA THR A 45 -50.39 5.85 -12.06
C THR A 45 -49.95 6.38 -13.42
N MET A 46 -49.01 7.33 -13.44
CA MET A 46 -48.48 7.91 -14.68
C MET A 46 -47.76 6.89 -15.58
N CYS A 47 -47.17 5.83 -15.01
CA CYS A 47 -46.54 4.75 -15.76
C CYS A 47 -47.48 3.61 -16.19
N THR A 48 -48.70 3.54 -15.63
CA THR A 48 -49.68 2.46 -15.92
C THR A 48 -50.89 2.93 -16.73
N GLN A 49 -50.97 4.24 -16.97
CA GLN A 49 -51.94 4.84 -17.89
C GLN A 49 -51.80 4.29 -19.32
N LYS A 50 -52.92 4.21 -20.04
CA LYS A 50 -52.92 3.74 -21.43
C LYS A 50 -52.33 4.80 -22.35
N ALA A 51 -51.72 4.35 -23.44
CA ALA A 51 -51.29 5.24 -24.52
C ALA A 51 -52.47 6.15 -24.96
N PRO A 52 -52.24 7.46 -25.19
CA PRO A 52 -50.94 8.15 -25.29
C PRO A 52 -50.34 8.67 -23.97
N HIS A 53 -50.96 8.40 -22.81
CA HIS A 53 -50.59 8.98 -21.52
C HIS A 53 -49.67 8.09 -20.65
N ASP A 54 -48.95 7.14 -21.26
CA ASP A 54 -47.84 6.43 -20.60
C ASP A 54 -46.62 7.35 -20.59
N TYR A 55 -46.27 7.86 -19.41
CA TYR A 55 -45.18 8.81 -19.24
C TYR A 55 -43.89 8.18 -18.72
N SER A 56 -43.73 6.87 -18.81
CA SER A 56 -42.58 6.16 -18.22
C SER A 56 -41.23 6.67 -18.73
N GLN A 57 -41.12 6.98 -20.03
CA GLN A 57 -39.90 7.53 -20.63
C GLN A 57 -39.63 8.94 -20.10
N GLN A 58 -40.65 9.81 -20.10
CA GLN A 58 -40.53 11.19 -19.64
C GLN A 58 -40.15 11.23 -18.15
N LEU A 59 -40.72 10.35 -17.32
CA LEU A 59 -40.38 10.26 -15.90
C LEU A 59 -38.95 9.76 -15.66
N TYR A 60 -38.44 8.86 -16.51
CA TYR A 60 -37.04 8.45 -16.46
C TYR A 60 -36.09 9.61 -16.81
N ASP A 61 -36.43 10.43 -17.81
CA ASP A 61 -35.64 11.59 -18.20
C ASP A 61 -35.70 12.70 -17.12
N ARG A 62 -36.90 12.98 -16.60
CA ARG A 62 -37.13 13.94 -15.50
C ARG A 62 -36.45 13.54 -14.19
N TYR A 63 -36.29 12.25 -13.91
CA TYR A 63 -35.49 11.76 -12.78
C TYR A 63 -34.04 12.23 -12.88
N ARG A 64 -33.43 12.09 -14.06
CA ARG A 64 -32.05 12.55 -14.32
C ARG A 64 -31.97 14.07 -14.18
N GLU A 65 -32.87 14.80 -14.84
CA GLU A 65 -32.92 16.26 -14.79
C GLU A 65 -33.01 16.78 -13.34
N SER A 66 -33.83 16.14 -12.50
CA SER A 66 -34.00 16.53 -11.09
C SER A 66 -32.72 16.41 -10.26
N ILE A 67 -31.90 15.39 -10.57
CA ILE A 67 -30.61 15.16 -9.92
C ILE A 67 -29.57 16.17 -10.43
N GLU A 68 -29.51 16.38 -11.74
CA GLU A 68 -28.59 17.34 -12.36
C GLU A 68 -28.90 18.76 -11.91
N ASP A 69 -30.17 19.14 -11.79
CA ASP A 69 -30.60 20.41 -11.22
C ASP A 69 -30.10 20.59 -9.78
N TYR A 70 -30.26 19.59 -8.91
CA TYR A 70 -29.72 19.66 -7.53
C TYR A 70 -28.20 19.86 -7.51
N ILE A 71 -27.49 19.11 -8.37
CA ILE A 71 -26.04 19.23 -8.46
C ILE A 71 -25.64 20.65 -8.90
N ASN A 72 -26.27 21.17 -9.95
CA ASN A 72 -25.91 22.46 -10.53
C ASN A 72 -26.32 23.66 -9.66
N SER A 73 -27.47 23.58 -8.99
CA SER A 73 -28.02 24.68 -8.19
C SER A 73 -27.45 24.75 -6.77
N MET A 74 -27.10 23.61 -6.17
CA MET A 74 -26.71 23.54 -4.74
C MET A 74 -25.31 22.98 -4.53
N VAL A 75 -24.99 21.83 -5.13
CA VAL A 75 -23.74 21.11 -4.86
C VAL A 75 -22.52 21.84 -5.43
N LEU A 76 -22.55 22.16 -6.73
CA LEU A 76 -21.42 22.80 -7.40
C LEU A 76 -21.10 24.19 -6.84
N PRO A 77 -22.07 25.11 -6.61
CA PRO A 77 -21.76 26.39 -5.98
C PRO A 77 -21.11 26.21 -4.61
N SER A 78 -21.67 25.34 -3.77
CA SER A 78 -21.12 25.09 -2.43
C SER A 78 -19.70 24.53 -2.45
N LEU A 79 -19.32 23.74 -3.45
CA LEU A 79 -17.97 23.19 -3.56
C LEU A 79 -16.98 24.23 -4.10
N ARG A 80 -17.39 25.05 -5.07
CA ARG A 80 -16.54 26.08 -5.68
C ARG A 80 -16.11 27.17 -4.68
N GLU A 81 -16.89 27.39 -3.63
CA GLU A 81 -16.58 28.33 -2.55
C GLU A 81 -15.61 27.75 -1.50
N LYS A 82 -15.27 26.46 -1.57
CA LYS A 82 -14.39 25.80 -0.59
C LYS A 82 -13.04 25.51 -1.20
N HIS A 83 -12.01 25.73 -0.39
CA HIS A 83 -10.60 25.47 -0.73
C HIS A 83 -9.93 24.70 0.40
N ASP A 84 -8.73 24.18 0.13
CA ASP A 84 -7.86 23.52 1.10
C ASP A 84 -8.58 22.43 1.91
N GLU A 85 -8.42 22.39 3.23
CA GLU A 85 -9.01 21.39 4.13
C GLU A 85 -10.54 21.37 4.14
N PHE A 86 -11.19 22.47 3.73
CA PHE A 86 -12.65 22.57 3.73
C PHE A 86 -13.28 21.88 2.51
N LEU A 87 -12.55 21.80 1.40
CA LEU A 87 -13.07 21.18 0.17
C LEU A 87 -13.34 19.67 0.35
N PRO A 88 -12.42 18.85 0.89
CA PRO A 88 -12.70 17.44 1.14
C PRO A 88 -13.87 17.22 2.11
N ARG A 89 -13.97 18.04 3.17
CA ARG A 89 -15.09 17.96 4.14
C ARG A 89 -16.43 18.23 3.49
N GLU A 90 -16.51 19.30 2.69
CA GLU A 90 -17.73 19.65 1.98
C GLU A 90 -18.08 18.57 0.95
N LEU A 91 -17.10 18.07 0.18
CA LEU A 91 -17.38 17.02 -0.79
C LEU A 91 -17.89 15.72 -0.15
N VAL A 92 -17.30 15.28 0.97
CA VAL A 92 -17.78 14.10 1.69
C VAL A 92 -19.24 14.27 2.13
N LYS A 93 -19.58 15.46 2.66
CA LYS A 93 -20.97 15.80 3.01
C LYS A 93 -21.88 15.77 1.78
N ARG A 94 -21.46 16.39 0.67
CA ARG A 94 -22.24 16.44 -0.59
C ARG A 94 -22.45 15.05 -1.17
N TRP A 95 -21.44 14.19 -1.14
CA TRP A 95 -21.56 12.81 -1.59
C TRP A 95 -22.50 11.99 -0.71
N ALA A 96 -22.41 12.13 0.61
CA ALA A 96 -23.33 11.47 1.54
C ALA A 96 -24.79 11.89 1.29
N ASN A 97 -25.05 13.19 1.15
CA ASN A 97 -26.36 13.72 0.82
C ASN A 97 -26.87 13.20 -0.54
N HIS A 98 -25.99 13.17 -1.55
CA HIS A 98 -26.31 12.65 -2.87
C HIS A 98 -26.72 11.17 -2.83
N LYS A 99 -26.01 10.32 -2.07
CA LYS A 99 -26.40 8.92 -1.87
C LYS A 99 -27.78 8.79 -1.22
N VAL A 100 -28.14 9.68 -0.29
CA VAL A 100 -29.48 9.72 0.31
C VAL A 100 -30.53 10.10 -0.74
N LEU A 101 -30.27 11.16 -1.51
CA LEU A 101 -31.15 11.62 -2.59
C LEU A 101 -31.43 10.49 -3.59
N VAL A 102 -30.38 9.89 -4.16
CA VAL A 102 -30.50 8.82 -5.16
C VAL A 102 -31.30 7.64 -4.63
N ARG A 103 -31.04 7.21 -3.38
CA ARG A 103 -31.79 6.12 -2.75
C ARG A 103 -33.28 6.45 -2.60
N TRP A 104 -33.61 7.65 -2.13
CA TRP A 104 -35.00 8.06 -1.97
C TRP A 104 -35.74 8.18 -3.31
N LEU A 105 -35.11 8.82 -4.29
CA LEU A 105 -35.70 8.94 -5.62
C LEU A 105 -35.87 7.55 -6.26
N SER A 106 -34.90 6.64 -6.11
CA SER A 106 -35.05 5.26 -6.62
C SER A 106 -36.23 4.51 -5.97
N HIS A 107 -36.59 4.82 -4.70
CA HIS A 107 -37.78 4.27 -4.06
C HIS A 107 -39.09 4.88 -4.55
N ILE A 108 -39.10 6.19 -4.83
CA ILE A 108 -40.28 6.89 -5.38
C ILE A 108 -40.56 6.39 -6.81
N PHE A 109 -39.50 6.26 -7.60
CA PHE A 109 -39.55 5.83 -9.00
C PHE A 109 -39.37 4.31 -9.19
N HIS A 110 -39.54 3.52 -8.13
CA HIS A 110 -39.24 2.08 -8.13
C HIS A 110 -39.96 1.30 -9.24
N TYR A 111 -41.16 1.73 -9.64
CA TYR A 111 -41.88 1.11 -10.74
C TYR A 111 -41.06 1.13 -12.06
N LEU A 112 -40.33 2.22 -12.33
CA LEU A 112 -39.50 2.33 -13.53
C LEU A 112 -38.38 1.29 -13.52
N ASP A 113 -37.66 1.14 -12.40
CA ASP A 113 -36.59 0.13 -12.23
C ASP A 113 -37.11 -1.29 -12.42
N ARG A 114 -38.34 -1.55 -11.96
CA ARG A 114 -38.93 -2.90 -12.00
C ARG A 114 -39.49 -3.25 -13.37
N GLU A 115 -40.23 -2.35 -14.00
CA GLU A 115 -41.06 -2.67 -15.17
C GLU A 115 -40.58 -2.00 -16.45
N PHE A 116 -40.17 -0.73 -16.42
CA PHE A 116 -39.86 0.03 -17.62
C PHE A 116 -38.41 -0.16 -18.09
N ILE A 117 -37.45 0.01 -17.19
CA ILE A 117 -36.01 -0.02 -17.45
C ILE A 117 -35.56 -1.37 -18.04
N PRO A 118 -35.94 -2.53 -17.48
CA PRO A 118 -35.55 -3.84 -18.05
C PRO A 118 -36.11 -4.08 -19.45
N ARG A 119 -37.33 -3.61 -19.73
CA ARG A 119 -37.98 -3.77 -21.05
C ARG A 119 -37.30 -2.94 -22.14
N ARG A 120 -36.62 -1.86 -21.77
CA ARG A 120 -35.94 -0.93 -22.69
C ARG A 120 -34.41 -1.08 -22.66
N SER A 121 -33.88 -1.97 -21.82
CA SER A 121 -32.44 -2.12 -21.59
C SER A 121 -31.74 -0.80 -21.22
N LEU A 122 -32.42 0.02 -20.41
CA LEU A 122 -31.86 1.28 -19.89
C LEU A 122 -31.02 1.02 -18.65
N LEU A 123 -30.30 2.05 -18.20
CA LEU A 123 -29.54 1.99 -16.95
C LEU A 123 -30.49 2.07 -15.74
N PRO A 124 -30.23 1.31 -14.67
CA PRO A 124 -30.96 1.45 -13.41
C PRO A 124 -30.86 2.86 -12.84
N LEU A 125 -31.92 3.33 -12.17
CA LEU A 125 -31.98 4.71 -11.64
C LEU A 125 -30.82 5.02 -10.70
N ARG A 126 -30.47 4.08 -9.83
CA ARG A 126 -29.31 4.22 -8.93
C ARG A 126 -28.02 4.48 -9.70
N GLU A 127 -27.81 3.78 -10.81
CA GLU A 127 -26.60 3.95 -11.64
C GLU A 127 -26.61 5.31 -12.34
N VAL A 128 -27.76 5.73 -12.89
CA VAL A 128 -27.94 7.08 -13.45
C VAL A 128 -27.57 8.16 -12.43
N GLY A 129 -28.08 8.05 -11.20
CA GLY A 129 -27.78 9.01 -10.14
C GLY A 129 -26.28 9.09 -9.79
N PHE A 130 -25.57 7.96 -9.77
CA PHE A 130 -24.13 7.92 -9.53
C PHE A 130 -23.35 8.51 -10.71
N ILE A 131 -23.76 8.22 -11.95
CA ILE A 131 -23.18 8.80 -13.17
C ILE A 131 -23.31 10.32 -13.19
N CYS A 132 -24.46 10.89 -12.79
CA CYS A 132 -24.63 12.34 -12.71
C CYS A 132 -23.60 12.99 -11.77
N PHE A 133 -23.42 12.44 -10.57
CA PHE A 133 -22.40 12.97 -9.64
C PHE A 133 -20.98 12.77 -10.17
N ARG A 134 -20.70 11.62 -10.79
CA ARG A 134 -19.41 11.33 -11.38
C ARG A 134 -19.04 12.35 -12.46
N ASN A 135 -19.96 12.58 -13.39
CA ASN A 135 -19.74 13.44 -14.56
C ASN A 135 -19.68 14.92 -14.19
N LEU A 136 -20.53 15.37 -13.27
CA LEU A 136 -20.65 16.79 -12.95
C LEU A 136 -19.75 17.22 -11.80
N VAL A 137 -19.58 16.38 -10.77
CA VAL A 137 -18.88 16.73 -9.54
C VAL A 137 -17.51 16.07 -9.48
N TYR A 138 -17.44 14.74 -9.48
CA TYR A 138 -16.17 14.04 -9.29
C TYR A 138 -15.10 14.46 -10.30
N HIS A 139 -15.43 14.46 -11.60
CA HIS A 139 -14.48 14.87 -12.63
C HIS A 139 -14.03 16.33 -12.54
N ALA A 140 -14.83 17.20 -11.91
CA ALA A 140 -14.46 18.59 -11.68
C ALA A 140 -13.47 18.77 -10.52
N PHE A 141 -13.54 17.94 -9.48
CA PHE A 141 -12.81 18.18 -8.21
C PHE A 141 -11.79 17.09 -7.83
N TYR A 142 -11.75 15.93 -8.50
CA TYR A 142 -10.90 14.80 -8.08
C TYR A 142 -9.41 15.14 -8.00
N ARG A 143 -8.93 16.07 -8.84
CA ARG A 143 -7.52 16.49 -8.84
C ARG A 143 -7.16 17.25 -7.58
N ASP A 144 -8.02 18.18 -7.16
CA ASP A 144 -7.83 18.98 -5.96
C ASP A 144 -7.94 18.10 -4.72
N LEU A 145 -8.94 17.20 -4.68
CA LEU A 145 -9.06 16.20 -3.63
C LEU A 145 -7.79 15.35 -3.49
N ARG A 146 -7.26 14.88 -4.62
CA ARG A 146 -6.05 14.07 -4.62
C ARG A 146 -4.88 14.85 -4.05
N VAL A 147 -4.69 16.10 -4.43
CA VAL A 147 -3.63 16.95 -3.86
C VAL A 147 -3.82 17.08 -2.35
N SER A 148 -5.03 17.38 -1.88
CA SER A 148 -5.32 17.50 -0.44
C SER A 148 -5.08 16.18 0.32
N VAL A 149 -5.54 15.06 -0.21
CA VAL A 149 -5.36 13.72 0.40
C VAL A 149 -3.89 13.34 0.48
N LEU A 150 -3.10 13.59 -0.57
CA LEU A 150 -1.66 13.32 -0.57
C LEU A 150 -0.93 14.20 0.45
N SER A 151 -1.30 15.48 0.54
CA SER A 151 -0.76 16.40 1.55
C SER A 151 -1.03 15.90 2.97
N LEU A 152 -2.24 15.42 3.26
CA LEU A 152 -2.60 14.88 4.57
C LEU A 152 -1.80 13.60 4.90
N ILE A 153 -1.56 12.74 3.91
CA ILE A 153 -0.72 11.54 4.10
C ILE A 153 0.72 11.95 4.44
N ASP A 154 1.29 12.94 3.75
CA ASP A 154 2.65 13.39 4.01
C ASP A 154 2.77 14.10 5.37
N GLN A 155 1.77 14.88 5.79
CA GLN A 155 1.68 15.45 7.14
C GLN A 155 1.70 14.35 8.21
N GLU A 156 0.90 13.29 8.04
CA GLU A 156 0.90 12.16 8.96
C GLU A 156 2.24 11.39 8.95
N ARG A 157 2.97 11.38 7.83
CA ARG A 157 4.32 10.81 7.77
C ARG A 157 5.34 11.62 8.56
N GLU A 158 5.19 12.93 8.62
CA GLU A 158 6.00 13.81 9.47
C GLU A 158 5.54 13.82 10.94
N GLY A 159 4.52 13.05 11.29
CA GLY A 159 4.03 12.89 12.67
C GLY A 159 2.95 13.88 13.09
N GLU A 160 2.37 14.63 12.14
CA GLU A 160 1.24 15.50 12.41
C GLU A 160 -0.05 14.69 12.63
N GLU A 161 -0.93 15.19 13.52
CA GLU A 161 -2.25 14.60 13.71
C GLU A 161 -3.19 15.01 12.58
N ILE A 162 -3.82 14.02 11.94
CA ILE A 162 -4.78 14.24 10.86
C ILE A 162 -6.15 13.64 11.19
N ASP A 163 -7.19 14.16 10.54
CA ASP A 163 -8.53 13.58 10.56
C ASP A 163 -8.59 12.33 9.66
N ARG A 164 -8.14 11.19 10.22
CA ARG A 164 -8.12 9.89 9.53
C ARG A 164 -9.50 9.45 9.04
N ALA A 165 -10.57 9.84 9.75
CA ALA A 165 -11.93 9.50 9.36
C ALA A 165 -12.36 10.28 8.11
N LEU A 166 -12.04 11.57 8.05
CA LEU A 166 -12.20 12.35 6.83
C LEU A 166 -11.41 11.74 5.67
N LEU A 167 -10.14 11.39 5.89
CA LEU A 167 -9.28 10.80 4.86
C LEU A 167 -9.88 9.50 4.30
N LYS A 168 -10.34 8.59 5.18
CA LYS A 168 -11.05 7.36 4.78
C LYS A 168 -12.27 7.67 3.91
N ASN A 169 -13.10 8.62 4.34
CA ASN A 169 -14.32 8.97 3.62
C ASN A 169 -14.02 9.55 2.22
N VAL A 170 -12.94 10.34 2.08
CA VAL A 170 -12.53 10.88 0.78
C VAL A 170 -12.00 9.76 -0.11
N VAL A 171 -11.15 8.87 0.42
CA VAL A 171 -10.62 7.72 -0.32
C VAL A 171 -11.76 6.80 -0.79
N ASP A 172 -12.79 6.60 0.05
CA ASP A 172 -13.96 5.80 -0.30
C ASP A 172 -14.75 6.39 -1.47
N ILE A 173 -14.74 7.70 -1.69
CA ILE A 173 -15.38 8.30 -2.87
C ILE A 173 -14.75 7.75 -4.16
N PHE A 174 -13.42 7.64 -4.22
CA PHE A 174 -12.71 7.10 -5.39
C PHE A 174 -13.08 5.64 -5.68
N VAL A 175 -13.43 4.87 -4.64
CA VAL A 175 -13.86 3.47 -4.74
C VAL A 175 -15.34 3.39 -5.15
N GLU A 176 -16.20 4.14 -4.48
CA GLU A 176 -17.66 4.10 -4.67
C GLU A 176 -18.10 4.67 -6.02
N ILE A 177 -17.38 5.67 -6.57
CA ILE A 177 -17.74 6.33 -7.83
C ILE A 177 -17.60 5.41 -9.05
N GLY A 178 -16.75 4.39 -8.93
CA GLY A 178 -16.58 3.35 -9.95
C GLY A 178 -17.70 2.32 -9.98
N THR A 179 -18.69 2.41 -9.08
CA THR A 179 -19.87 1.51 -9.06
C THR A 179 -19.50 0.03 -9.13
N GLY A 180 -18.44 -0.37 -8.43
CA GLY A 180 -17.91 -1.75 -8.42
C GLY A 180 -16.62 -1.94 -9.23
N GLN A 181 -16.22 -0.96 -10.05
CA GLN A 181 -14.92 -0.91 -10.71
C GLN A 181 -13.91 -0.12 -9.88
N MET A 182 -12.66 -0.56 -9.85
CA MET A 182 -11.59 0.10 -9.10
C MET A 182 -10.80 1.13 -9.93
N ASP A 183 -11.17 1.34 -11.20
CA ASP A 183 -10.39 2.14 -12.15
C ASP A 183 -10.15 3.58 -11.66
N TYR A 184 -11.17 4.21 -11.06
CA TYR A 184 -11.04 5.55 -10.49
C TYR A 184 -10.10 5.58 -9.28
N TYR A 185 -10.24 4.62 -8.37
CA TYR A 185 -9.30 4.47 -7.26
C TYR A 185 -7.86 4.24 -7.75
N VAL A 186 -7.66 3.32 -8.70
CA VAL A 186 -6.34 2.94 -9.20
C VAL A 186 -5.68 4.07 -9.99
N HIS A 187 -6.39 4.61 -10.99
CA HIS A 187 -5.81 5.58 -11.93
C HIS A 187 -5.82 7.01 -11.40
N ASP A 188 -6.90 7.42 -10.75
CA ASP A 188 -7.00 8.81 -10.29
C ASP A 188 -6.27 9.00 -8.98
N PHE A 189 -6.27 8.03 -8.06
CA PHE A 189 -5.66 8.17 -6.73
C PHE A 189 -4.41 7.32 -6.48
N GLU A 190 -4.52 5.98 -6.49
CA GLU A 190 -3.46 5.04 -6.07
C GLU A 190 -2.16 5.28 -6.85
N ALA A 191 -2.24 5.44 -8.17
CA ALA A 191 -1.07 5.69 -9.01
C ALA A 191 -0.32 6.98 -8.62
N ALA A 192 -1.05 8.03 -8.20
CA ALA A 192 -0.41 9.27 -7.73
C ALA A 192 0.16 9.11 -6.32
N MET A 193 -0.56 8.41 -5.44
CA MET A 193 -0.12 8.11 -4.08
C MET A 193 1.17 7.28 -4.07
N LEU A 194 1.27 6.26 -4.91
CA LEU A 194 2.47 5.45 -5.04
C LEU A 194 3.66 6.29 -5.55
N ARG A 195 3.44 7.18 -6.53
CA ARG A 195 4.48 8.10 -7.02
C ARG A 195 4.95 9.09 -5.95
N ALA A 196 4.01 9.69 -5.21
CA ALA A 196 4.33 10.59 -4.11
C ALA A 196 5.12 9.87 -3.00
N THR A 197 4.73 8.64 -2.68
CA THR A 197 5.42 7.79 -1.70
C THR A 197 6.86 7.49 -2.11
N VAL A 198 7.09 7.18 -3.40
CA VAL A 198 8.45 6.99 -3.93
C VAL A 198 9.27 8.26 -3.76
N ALA A 199 8.75 9.42 -4.14
CA ALA A 199 9.46 10.69 -3.99
C ALA A 199 9.79 11.00 -2.51
N TYR A 200 8.82 10.77 -1.62
CA TYR A 200 8.96 10.95 -0.19
C TYR A 200 10.11 10.10 0.40
N TYR A 201 10.08 8.78 0.17
CA TYR A 201 11.08 7.88 0.73
C TYR A 201 12.44 7.98 0.06
N SER A 202 12.49 8.33 -1.23
CA SER A 202 13.76 8.65 -1.91
C SER A 202 14.45 9.85 -1.24
N GLY A 203 13.70 10.89 -0.89
CA GLY A 203 14.20 12.04 -0.13
C GLY A 203 14.70 11.65 1.26
N LYS A 204 13.90 10.90 2.04
CA LYS A 204 14.30 10.44 3.38
C LYS A 204 15.54 9.54 3.33
N ALA A 205 15.57 8.57 2.42
CA ALA A 205 16.69 7.63 2.26
C ALA A 205 18.00 8.34 1.93
N SER A 206 17.96 9.36 1.07
CA SER A 206 19.14 10.13 0.67
C SER A 206 19.80 10.87 1.84
N ASN A 207 19.02 11.26 2.85
CA ASN A 207 19.53 11.89 4.06
C ASN A 207 20.03 10.82 5.06
N TRP A 208 19.17 9.84 5.37
CA TRP A 208 19.48 8.79 6.35
C TRP A 208 20.71 7.95 5.97
N ILE A 209 20.94 7.71 4.68
CA ILE A 209 22.11 6.95 4.24
C ILE A 209 23.43 7.68 4.53
N GLN A 210 23.42 9.00 4.68
CA GLN A 210 24.62 9.78 5.03
C GLN A 210 24.78 9.92 6.54
N GLU A 211 23.69 10.13 7.26
CA GLU A 211 23.69 10.50 8.68
C GLU A 211 23.69 9.30 9.63
N ASP A 212 22.97 8.23 9.30
CA ASP A 212 22.69 7.14 10.24
C ASP A 212 23.72 6.01 10.18
N SER A 213 23.83 5.21 11.24
CA SER A 213 24.48 3.90 11.17
C SER A 213 23.60 2.90 10.37
N CYS A 214 24.18 1.78 9.93
CA CYS A 214 23.38 0.74 9.27
C CYS A 214 22.25 0.18 10.17
N PRO A 215 22.50 -0.18 11.46
CA PRO A 215 21.42 -0.58 12.39
C PRO A 215 20.31 0.46 12.52
N ASP A 216 20.65 1.73 12.75
CA ASP A 216 19.67 2.81 12.94
C ASP A 216 18.82 3.02 11.68
N TYR A 217 19.46 2.94 10.50
CA TYR A 217 18.76 2.99 9.23
C TYR A 217 17.75 1.84 9.11
N LEU A 218 18.16 0.60 9.38
CA LEU A 218 17.28 -0.57 9.28
C LEU A 218 16.12 -0.54 10.28
N LEU A 219 16.32 0.05 11.47
CA LEU A 219 15.24 0.33 12.42
C LEU A 219 14.21 1.28 11.83
N LYS A 220 14.65 2.40 11.24
CA LYS A 220 13.76 3.35 10.56
C LYS A 220 13.01 2.69 9.40
N VAL A 221 13.68 1.84 8.60
CA VAL A 221 13.01 1.11 7.50
C VAL A 221 11.89 0.22 8.02
N GLU A 222 12.14 -0.56 9.08
CA GLU A 222 11.09 -1.40 9.67
C GLU A 222 9.90 -0.56 10.16
N GLU A 223 10.17 0.54 10.85
CA GLU A 223 9.13 1.44 11.33
C GLU A 223 8.32 2.05 10.18
N CYS A 224 8.98 2.44 9.09
CA CYS A 224 8.32 2.97 7.90
C CYS A 224 7.38 1.92 7.28
N LEU A 225 7.86 0.69 7.09
CA LEU A 225 7.03 -0.38 6.51
C LEU A 225 5.82 -0.72 7.40
N ARG A 226 6.03 -0.76 8.72
CA ARG A 226 4.94 -0.97 9.70
C ARG A 226 3.92 0.16 9.63
N SER A 227 4.40 1.41 9.57
CA SER A 227 3.53 2.59 9.53
C SER A 227 2.73 2.66 8.23
N GLU A 228 3.34 2.37 7.07
CA GLU A 228 2.62 2.35 5.79
C GLU A 228 1.58 1.23 5.73
N LYS A 229 1.87 0.07 6.32
CA LYS A 229 0.87 -1.00 6.49
C LYS A 229 -0.32 -0.55 7.36
N ASP A 230 -0.03 0.11 8.47
CA ASP A 230 -1.06 0.67 9.36
C ASP A 230 -1.92 1.71 8.62
N ARG A 231 -1.30 2.63 7.87
CA ARG A 231 -1.99 3.61 7.01
C ARG A 231 -2.95 2.96 6.03
N VAL A 232 -2.50 1.89 5.36
CA VAL A 232 -3.38 1.15 4.44
C VAL A 232 -4.59 0.60 5.18
N SER A 233 -4.37 -0.07 6.31
CA SER A 233 -5.46 -0.67 7.10
C SER A 233 -6.47 0.35 7.64
N ARG A 234 -6.04 1.59 7.89
CA ARG A 234 -6.88 2.65 8.45
C ARG A 234 -7.71 3.37 7.40
N TYR A 235 -7.13 3.72 6.25
CA TYR A 235 -7.80 4.60 5.30
C TYR A 235 -7.61 4.33 3.81
N LEU A 236 -6.78 3.37 3.40
CA LEU A 236 -6.63 3.03 1.98
C LEU A 236 -7.37 1.73 1.65
N HIS A 237 -7.51 1.43 0.35
CA HIS A 237 -8.04 0.16 -0.08
C HIS A 237 -6.99 -0.96 0.12
N PRO A 238 -7.36 -2.17 0.61
CA PRO A 238 -6.42 -3.25 0.88
C PRO A 238 -5.57 -3.70 -0.32
N SER A 239 -6.07 -3.49 -1.55
CA SER A 239 -5.31 -3.80 -2.77
C SER A 239 -4.03 -2.98 -2.93
N SER A 240 -3.90 -1.88 -2.19
CA SER A 240 -2.73 -1.00 -2.23
C SER A 240 -1.58 -1.48 -1.35
N GLU A 241 -1.83 -2.29 -0.32
CA GLU A 241 -0.78 -2.77 0.62
C GLU A 241 0.43 -3.38 -0.12
N PRO A 242 0.27 -4.41 -0.97
CA PRO A 242 1.44 -5.05 -1.60
C PRO A 242 2.23 -4.07 -2.47
N LYS A 243 1.55 -3.22 -3.25
CA LYS A 243 2.17 -2.25 -4.15
C LYS A 243 2.91 -1.16 -3.38
N LEU A 244 2.30 -0.68 -2.29
CA LEU A 244 2.87 0.38 -1.46
C LEU A 244 4.12 -0.12 -0.75
N LEU A 245 4.03 -1.28 -0.08
CA LEU A 245 5.17 -1.86 0.61
C LEU A 245 6.32 -2.17 -0.35
N GLU A 246 6.04 -2.71 -1.54
CA GLU A 246 7.05 -2.94 -2.58
C GLU A 246 7.79 -1.64 -2.96
N LYS A 247 7.07 -0.54 -3.17
CA LYS A 247 7.68 0.76 -3.49
C LYS A 247 8.55 1.29 -2.36
N VAL A 248 8.06 1.22 -1.13
CA VAL A 248 8.81 1.67 0.06
C VAL A 248 10.07 0.84 0.24
N GLN A 249 9.97 -0.49 0.12
CA GLN A 249 11.14 -1.38 0.19
C GLN A 249 12.14 -1.12 -0.93
N ASN A 250 11.68 -0.84 -2.15
CA ASN A 250 12.57 -0.52 -3.25
C ASN A 250 13.40 0.74 -2.96
N GLU A 251 12.74 1.83 -2.58
CA GLU A 251 13.43 3.10 -2.32
C GLU A 251 14.37 3.02 -1.11
N LEU A 252 13.96 2.35 -0.04
CA LEU A 252 14.76 2.28 1.19
C LEU A 252 15.87 1.22 1.16
N LEU A 253 15.66 0.07 0.50
CA LEU A 253 16.59 -1.06 0.56
C LEU A 253 17.22 -1.41 -0.78
N SER A 254 16.48 -1.33 -1.89
CA SER A 254 17.03 -1.72 -3.20
C SER A 254 17.96 -0.64 -3.76
N VAL A 255 17.59 0.64 -3.66
CA VAL A 255 18.38 1.76 -4.21
C VAL A 255 19.69 1.95 -3.44
N HIS A 256 19.63 1.98 -2.11
CA HIS A 256 20.79 2.25 -1.24
C HIS A 256 21.45 1.00 -0.65
N GLY A 257 20.95 -0.20 -0.96
CA GLY A 257 21.34 -1.44 -0.28
C GLY A 257 22.85 -1.71 -0.29
N ILE A 258 23.53 -1.53 -1.42
CA ILE A 258 24.99 -1.74 -1.49
C ILE A 258 25.70 -0.76 -0.55
N GLN A 259 25.42 0.54 -0.69
CA GLN A 259 26.03 1.59 0.12
C GLN A 259 25.78 1.37 1.62
N LEU A 260 24.59 0.92 2.00
CA LEU A 260 24.21 0.62 3.37
C LEU A 260 25.01 -0.56 3.93
N LEU A 261 25.09 -1.66 3.18
CA LEU A 261 25.77 -2.89 3.58
C LEU A 261 27.29 -2.72 3.64
N THR A 262 27.87 -1.85 2.82
CA THR A 262 29.32 -1.63 2.75
C THR A 262 29.80 -0.42 3.57
N LYS A 263 28.99 0.11 4.50
CA LYS A 263 29.40 1.22 5.37
C LYS A 263 30.65 0.85 6.19
N GLU A 264 31.64 1.72 6.18
CA GLU A 264 32.97 1.47 6.76
C GLU A 264 32.94 1.09 8.26
N HIS A 265 32.02 1.68 9.03
CA HIS A 265 31.98 1.54 10.50
C HIS A 265 30.69 0.91 11.04
N SER A 266 29.76 0.53 10.17
CA SER A 266 28.50 -0.09 10.61
C SER A 266 27.91 -1.09 9.62
N GLY A 267 28.57 -1.31 8.47
CA GLY A 267 28.13 -2.24 7.44
C GLY A 267 28.13 -3.69 7.91
N PHE A 268 27.73 -4.59 7.02
CA PHE A 268 27.49 -5.99 7.32
C PHE A 268 28.70 -6.70 7.96
N HIS A 269 29.91 -6.46 7.46
CA HIS A 269 31.13 -7.05 8.03
C HIS A 269 31.40 -6.57 9.46
N VAL A 270 31.06 -5.32 9.79
CA VAL A 270 31.20 -4.78 11.15
C VAL A 270 30.21 -5.46 12.08
N LEU A 271 28.96 -5.66 11.64
CA LEU A 271 27.96 -6.37 12.44
C LEU A 271 28.35 -7.83 12.74
N LEU A 272 28.97 -8.53 11.78
CA LEU A 272 29.49 -9.88 12.00
C LEU A 272 30.69 -9.90 12.95
N ARG A 273 31.62 -8.96 12.80
CA ARG A 273 32.82 -8.87 13.64
C ARG A 273 32.48 -8.52 15.09
N ASP A 274 31.52 -7.63 15.28
CA ASP A 274 31.15 -7.09 16.59
C ASP A 274 29.96 -7.87 17.22
N ASP A 275 29.68 -9.07 16.69
CA ASP A 275 28.64 -10.02 17.10
C ASP A 275 27.23 -9.42 17.32
N GLN A 276 26.82 -8.50 16.43
CA GLN A 276 25.52 -7.80 16.49
C GLN A 276 24.37 -8.65 15.92
N VAL A 277 24.04 -9.74 16.63
CA VAL A 277 23.06 -10.76 16.18
C VAL A 277 21.65 -10.22 15.88
N ASP A 278 21.17 -9.27 16.69
CA ASP A 278 19.82 -8.71 16.51
C ASP A 278 19.71 -7.88 15.23
N ASP A 279 20.76 -7.11 14.92
CA ASP A 279 20.83 -6.28 13.72
C ASP A 279 21.06 -7.11 12.46
N LEU A 280 21.84 -8.19 12.55
CA LEU A 280 21.98 -9.17 11.47
C LEU A 280 20.65 -9.87 11.16
N SER A 281 19.90 -10.26 12.19
CA SER A 281 18.57 -10.87 12.04
C SER A 281 17.58 -9.89 11.40
N ARG A 282 17.61 -8.62 11.84
CA ARG A 282 16.81 -7.53 11.25
C ARG A 282 17.14 -7.32 9.78
N MET A 283 18.44 -7.25 9.46
CA MET A 283 18.92 -7.10 8.10
C MET A 283 18.41 -8.24 7.22
N PHE A 284 18.59 -9.49 7.64
CA PHE A 284 18.11 -10.65 6.89
C PHE A 284 16.60 -10.57 6.63
N ARG A 285 15.78 -10.32 7.66
CA ARG A 285 14.33 -10.21 7.52
C ARG A 285 13.86 -9.10 6.57
N LEU A 286 14.61 -8.01 6.47
CA LEU A 286 14.33 -6.91 5.54
C LEU A 286 14.73 -7.26 4.10
N PHE A 287 15.90 -7.87 3.92
CA PHE A 287 16.43 -8.25 2.61
C PHE A 287 15.87 -9.56 2.06
N SER A 288 15.30 -10.44 2.88
CA SER A 288 14.72 -11.72 2.45
C SER A 288 13.56 -11.56 1.45
N ARG A 289 12.91 -10.39 1.49
CA ARG A 289 11.84 -10.01 0.56
C ARG A 289 12.36 -9.49 -0.80
N LEU A 290 13.68 -9.39 -0.96
CA LEU A 290 14.37 -8.84 -2.13
C LEU A 290 15.40 -9.86 -2.64
N PRO A 291 15.01 -10.86 -3.46
CA PRO A 291 15.87 -12.00 -3.80
C PRO A 291 17.25 -11.61 -4.33
N HIS A 292 17.32 -10.64 -5.24
CA HIS A 292 18.59 -10.17 -5.81
C HIS A 292 19.50 -9.46 -4.79
N ARG A 293 18.91 -8.83 -3.77
CA ARG A 293 19.67 -8.16 -2.70
C ARG A 293 20.07 -9.14 -1.60
N LEU A 294 19.24 -10.16 -1.33
CA LEU A 294 19.60 -11.24 -0.41
C LEU A 294 20.84 -12.00 -0.90
N GLN A 295 20.94 -12.25 -2.21
CA GLN A 295 22.13 -12.87 -2.79
C GLN A 295 23.41 -12.05 -2.52
N LEU A 296 23.32 -10.72 -2.60
CA LEU A 296 24.46 -9.85 -2.26
C LEU A 296 24.87 -10.03 -0.80
N VAL A 297 23.91 -10.02 0.14
CA VAL A 297 24.19 -10.24 1.57
C VAL A 297 24.85 -11.60 1.78
N SER A 298 24.36 -12.65 1.11
CA SER A 298 24.95 -13.99 1.15
C SER A 298 26.38 -14.02 0.62
N ASN A 299 26.67 -13.28 -0.46
CA ASN A 299 28.02 -13.20 -1.00
C ASN A 299 28.97 -12.44 -0.06
N MET A 300 28.49 -11.39 0.61
CA MET A 300 29.26 -10.68 1.62
C MET A 300 29.55 -11.57 2.84
N PHE A 301 28.60 -12.43 3.21
CA PHE A 301 28.80 -13.44 4.26
C PHE A 301 29.87 -14.45 3.88
N TRP A 302 29.77 -15.03 2.68
CA TRP A 302 30.80 -15.90 2.13
C TRP A 302 32.20 -15.23 2.15
N GLN A 303 32.27 -13.97 1.71
CA GLN A 303 33.51 -13.20 1.68
C GLN A 303 34.07 -13.02 3.10
N HIS A 304 33.24 -12.62 4.07
CA HIS A 304 33.67 -12.43 5.45
C HIS A 304 34.27 -13.70 6.06
N VAL A 305 33.62 -14.84 5.88
CA VAL A 305 34.12 -16.12 6.37
C VAL A 305 35.44 -16.49 5.70
N THR A 306 35.57 -16.21 4.39
CA THR A 306 36.80 -16.48 3.63
C THR A 306 37.96 -15.58 4.11
N ASP A 307 37.69 -14.34 4.48
CA ASP A 307 38.69 -13.36 4.94
C ASP A 307 39.29 -13.69 6.33
N GLU A 308 38.70 -14.63 7.08
CA GLU A 308 39.27 -15.16 8.33
C GLU A 308 40.44 -16.14 8.10
N PHE A 309 40.46 -16.82 6.94
CA PHE A 309 41.47 -17.85 6.63
C PHE A 309 42.89 -17.31 6.51
N PRO A 310 43.17 -16.16 5.87
CA PRO A 310 44.51 -15.57 5.89
C PRO A 310 45.08 -15.34 7.30
N GLY A 311 44.23 -14.94 8.25
CA GLY A 311 44.60 -14.79 9.66
C GLY A 311 44.95 -16.12 10.32
N LEU A 312 44.20 -17.19 10.00
CA LEU A 312 44.52 -18.55 10.43
C LEU A 312 45.87 -19.04 9.88
N VAL A 313 46.13 -18.82 8.59
CA VAL A 313 47.42 -19.18 7.96
C VAL A 313 48.58 -18.48 8.65
N GLN A 314 48.42 -17.18 8.97
CA GLN A 314 49.46 -16.42 9.65
C GLN A 314 49.72 -16.93 11.07
N ARG A 315 48.67 -17.21 11.84
CA ARG A 315 48.80 -17.83 13.18
C ARG A 315 49.50 -19.18 13.13
N ALA A 316 49.20 -20.00 12.13
CA ALA A 316 49.86 -21.29 11.92
C ALA A 316 51.36 -21.11 11.62
N LYS A 317 51.72 -20.16 10.75
CA LYS A 317 53.12 -19.83 10.44
C LYS A 317 53.89 -19.35 11.67
N ASP A 318 53.28 -18.50 12.49
CA ASP A 318 53.92 -17.98 13.70
C ASP A 318 54.04 -19.06 14.78
N ALA A 319 53.06 -19.96 14.90
CA ALA A 319 53.14 -21.13 15.77
C ALA A 319 54.30 -22.05 15.37
N ALA A 320 54.50 -22.24 14.06
CA ALA A 320 55.63 -23.00 13.52
C ALA A 320 56.99 -22.40 13.91
N ARG A 321 57.12 -21.08 13.74
CA ARG A 321 58.35 -20.34 14.09
C ARG A 321 58.67 -20.44 15.58
N ASN A 322 57.64 -20.51 16.41
CA ASN A 322 57.77 -20.57 17.86
C ASN A 322 57.80 -22.02 18.41
N ASN A 323 57.82 -23.05 17.56
CA ASN A 323 57.73 -24.47 17.92
C ASN A 323 56.53 -24.81 18.83
N THR A 324 55.40 -24.12 18.63
CA THR A 324 54.14 -24.40 19.33
C THR A 324 53.22 -25.25 18.43
N VAL A 325 52.46 -26.17 19.03
CA VAL A 325 51.48 -26.97 18.31
C VAL A 325 50.32 -26.08 17.85
N PHE A 326 49.93 -26.20 16.59
CA PHE A 326 48.77 -25.54 16.01
C PHE A 326 47.81 -26.61 15.48
N ASP A 327 46.66 -26.77 16.14
CA ASP A 327 45.62 -27.71 15.72
C ASP A 327 44.67 -27.03 14.74
N MET A 328 44.92 -27.28 13.46
CA MET A 328 44.15 -26.68 12.38
C MET A 328 42.71 -27.21 12.34
N GLU A 329 42.51 -28.52 12.47
CA GLU A 329 41.18 -29.12 12.36
C GLU A 329 40.25 -28.53 13.43
N ASN A 330 40.78 -28.35 14.64
CA ASN A 330 40.06 -27.70 15.71
C ASN A 330 39.77 -26.20 15.42
N GLU A 331 40.75 -25.42 14.94
CA GLU A 331 40.51 -24.00 14.61
C GLU A 331 39.49 -23.80 13.48
N ILE A 332 39.54 -24.62 12.43
CA ILE A 332 38.55 -24.59 11.34
C ILE A 332 37.18 -25.03 11.86
N GLY A 333 37.12 -26.08 12.68
CA GLY A 333 35.87 -26.54 13.31
C GLY A 333 35.23 -25.48 14.19
N LEU A 334 36.03 -24.73 14.97
CA LEU A 334 35.55 -23.59 15.77
C LEU A 334 34.99 -22.46 14.88
N LEU A 335 35.64 -22.18 13.75
CA LEU A 335 35.17 -21.18 12.78
C LEU A 335 33.83 -21.59 12.17
N GLU A 336 33.71 -22.85 11.75
CA GLU A 336 32.48 -23.43 11.19
C GLU A 336 31.34 -23.38 12.22
N VAL A 337 31.59 -23.79 13.47
CA VAL A 337 30.59 -23.72 14.55
C VAL A 337 30.14 -22.28 14.79
N LYS A 338 31.07 -21.31 14.82
CA LYS A 338 30.75 -19.88 15.00
C LYS A 338 29.80 -19.40 13.91
N TYR A 339 30.14 -19.61 12.64
CA TYR A 339 29.34 -19.09 11.53
C TYR A 339 28.07 -19.89 11.26
N GLN A 340 28.04 -21.19 11.60
CA GLN A 340 26.81 -21.97 11.59
C GLN A 340 25.79 -21.43 12.60
N ALA A 341 26.24 -20.93 13.76
CA ALA A 341 25.36 -20.28 14.72
C ALA A 341 24.68 -19.03 14.12
N TYR A 342 25.39 -18.24 13.30
CA TYR A 342 24.80 -17.12 12.55
C TYR A 342 23.78 -17.59 11.51
N VAL A 343 24.10 -18.63 10.73
CA VAL A 343 23.17 -19.21 9.75
C VAL A 343 21.88 -19.67 10.43
N ASN A 344 22.00 -20.34 11.57
CA ASN A 344 20.86 -20.89 12.30
C ASN A 344 20.05 -19.79 13.00
N GLY A 345 20.74 -18.87 13.68
CA GLY A 345 20.12 -17.88 14.57
C GLY A 345 19.71 -16.58 13.89
N CYS A 346 20.51 -16.07 12.96
CA CYS A 346 20.27 -14.77 12.31
C CYS A 346 19.65 -14.91 10.92
N PHE A 347 20.00 -15.97 10.18
CA PHE A 347 19.60 -16.15 8.77
C PHE A 347 18.54 -17.24 8.58
N GLU A 348 17.86 -17.65 9.65
CA GLU A 348 16.72 -18.58 9.63
C GLU A 348 17.00 -19.91 8.86
N ASN A 349 18.24 -20.42 8.89
CA ASN A 349 18.67 -21.58 8.11
C ASN A 349 18.47 -21.44 6.59
N HIS A 350 18.54 -20.22 6.07
CA HIS A 350 18.32 -19.96 4.66
C HIS A 350 19.40 -20.60 3.78
N THR A 351 18.98 -21.30 2.72
CA THR A 351 19.86 -22.13 1.87
C THR A 351 21.04 -21.37 1.30
N LEU A 352 20.85 -20.13 0.84
CA LEU A 352 21.95 -19.29 0.34
C LEU A 352 23.09 -19.13 1.36
N PHE A 353 22.76 -18.97 2.64
CA PHE A 353 23.76 -18.78 3.70
C PHE A 353 24.41 -20.11 4.12
N GLN A 354 23.68 -21.22 4.03
CA GLN A 354 24.24 -22.56 4.19
C GLN A 354 25.28 -22.86 3.09
N GLU A 355 24.88 -22.68 1.83
CA GLU A 355 25.77 -22.87 0.67
C GLU A 355 26.99 -21.94 0.72
N ALA A 356 26.79 -20.69 1.15
CA ALA A 356 27.87 -19.73 1.37
C ALA A 356 28.84 -20.22 2.44
N LEU A 357 28.35 -20.70 3.59
CA LEU A 357 29.22 -21.21 4.65
C LEU A 357 30.00 -22.45 4.19
N GLU A 358 29.31 -23.44 3.67
CA GLU A 358 29.92 -24.69 3.18
C GLU A 358 31.00 -24.42 2.13
N THR A 359 30.72 -23.52 1.19
CA THR A 359 31.66 -23.15 0.14
C THR A 359 32.84 -22.37 0.69
N ALA A 360 32.63 -21.44 1.62
CA ALA A 360 33.71 -20.68 2.25
C ALA A 360 34.66 -21.59 3.04
N ILE A 361 34.12 -22.50 3.87
CA ILE A 361 34.93 -23.44 4.65
C ILE A 361 35.71 -24.38 3.73
N ARG A 362 35.07 -24.94 2.70
CA ARG A 362 35.72 -25.86 1.75
C ARG A 362 36.88 -25.20 1.00
N LEU A 363 36.66 -24.01 0.44
CA LEU A 363 37.67 -23.28 -0.32
C LEU A 363 38.78 -22.73 0.58
N GLY A 364 38.43 -22.22 1.76
CA GLY A 364 39.38 -21.72 2.74
C GLY A 364 40.31 -22.83 3.25
N THR A 365 39.75 -24.00 3.56
CA THR A 365 40.52 -25.20 3.93
C THR A 365 41.49 -25.60 2.82
N PHE A 366 41.02 -25.70 1.58
CA PHE A 366 41.88 -26.02 0.43
C PHE A 366 43.02 -25.00 0.26
N THR A 367 42.69 -23.70 0.32
CA THR A 367 43.66 -22.62 0.15
C THR A 367 44.71 -22.62 1.25
N PHE A 368 44.32 -22.90 2.49
CA PHE A 368 45.25 -23.03 3.61
C PHE A 368 46.27 -24.13 3.34
N TYR A 369 45.82 -25.35 3.00
CA TYR A 369 46.71 -26.50 2.79
C TYR A 369 47.73 -26.20 1.68
N VAL A 370 47.28 -25.61 0.57
CA VAL A 370 48.17 -25.19 -0.53
C VAL A 370 49.22 -24.17 -0.07
N LEU A 371 48.82 -23.14 0.69
CA LEU A 371 49.73 -22.07 1.11
C LEU A 371 50.77 -22.54 2.13
N ILE A 372 50.41 -23.49 2.98
CA ILE A 372 51.32 -24.07 3.96
C ILE A 372 52.31 -25.03 3.31
N ASP A 373 51.86 -25.88 2.38
CA ASP A 373 52.72 -26.81 1.64
C ASP A 373 53.74 -26.07 0.76
N CYS A 374 53.41 -24.86 0.28
CA CYS A 374 54.33 -24.03 -0.50
C CYS A 374 55.42 -23.32 0.35
N ASP A 375 55.21 -23.10 1.65
CA ASP A 375 56.08 -22.25 2.47
C ASP A 375 57.03 -23.00 3.41
N VAL A 376 56.72 -24.21 3.92
CA VAL A 376 57.61 -24.89 4.88
C VAL A 376 57.48 -26.42 4.80
N ASN A 377 58.62 -27.15 4.88
CA ASN A 377 58.73 -28.51 5.42
C ASN A 377 58.29 -28.50 6.91
N MET A 378 57.03 -28.18 7.16
CA MET A 378 56.47 -27.98 8.49
C MET A 378 55.94 -29.32 8.98
N VAL A 379 56.34 -29.72 10.18
CA VAL A 379 55.68 -30.83 10.89
C VAL A 379 54.31 -30.33 11.31
N ILE A 380 53.34 -30.45 10.40
CA ILE A 380 51.92 -30.40 10.71
C ILE A 380 51.55 -31.85 10.93
N THR A 381 51.06 -32.14 12.13
CA THR A 381 50.40 -33.42 12.40
C THR A 381 49.09 -33.43 11.61
N THR A 382 49.16 -33.79 10.34
CA THR A 382 48.00 -34.26 9.59
C THR A 382 47.79 -35.70 10.02
N ASP A 383 46.80 -35.94 10.89
CA ASP A 383 46.34 -37.29 11.17
C ASP A 383 45.49 -37.74 9.96
N VAL A 384 46.18 -38.00 8.83
CA VAL A 384 45.57 -38.47 7.59
C VAL A 384 45.10 -39.91 7.80
N LYS A 385 43.86 -40.08 8.26
CA LYS A 385 43.11 -41.31 7.99
C LYS A 385 42.60 -41.26 6.54
N LEU A 386 43.48 -41.66 5.62
CA LEU A 386 43.09 -42.20 4.32
C LEU A 386 42.31 -43.49 4.57
N SER A 387 40.99 -43.42 4.68
CA SER A 387 40.12 -44.55 4.37
C SER A 387 39.94 -44.58 2.85
N ALA A 388 40.78 -45.36 2.19
CA ALA A 388 40.53 -45.81 0.83
C ALA A 388 39.27 -46.68 0.83
N GLU A 389 38.24 -46.28 0.07
CA GLU A 389 37.33 -47.20 -0.59
C GLU A 389 36.62 -46.49 -1.77
N MET A 390 36.96 -46.99 -2.97
CA MET A 390 36.43 -46.78 -4.33
C MET A 390 36.93 -45.59 -5.15
#